data_AF-A0A352QMM0-F1
#
_entry.id   AF-A0A352QMM0-F1
#
_cell.length_a   1.000
_cell.length_b   1.000
_cell.length_c   1.000
_cell.angle_alpha   90.00
_cell.angle_beta   90.00
_cell.angle_gamma   90.00
#
_symmetry.space_group_name_H-M   'P 1'
#
loop_
_entity.id
_entity.type
_entity.pdbx_description
1 polymer ?
#
loop_
_entity_poly.entity_id
_entity_poly.type
_entity_poly.pdbx_seq_one_letter_code
_entity_poly.pdbx_strand_id
1 'polypeptide(L)'
;MNMTLIYGIDTTQPITPRMVRDAIIECFHQAHDEELRNRTVDEQVNRSFCAAIVEKAFLDIGADFQNPTKEDLLRVIEQLAVFTIQFRDPLIVDRHIAEIRQLIDKLP
;
A
#
# COMPACT_ATOMS: atom_id res chain seq x y z
N MET A 1 -6.56 -20.99 -14.92
CA MET A 1 -6.04 -19.61 -14.82
C MET A 1 -5.31 -19.52 -13.50
N ASN A 2 -4.04 -19.10 -13.48
CA ASN A 2 -3.29 -18.97 -12.24
C ASN A 2 -3.77 -17.72 -11.50
N MET A 3 -4.35 -17.91 -10.33
CA MET A 3 -4.78 -16.83 -9.43
C MET A 3 -3.54 -16.11 -8.92
N THR A 4 -3.40 -14.82 -9.22
CA THR A 4 -2.32 -13.99 -8.69
C THR A 4 -2.93 -13.00 -7.71
N LEU A 5 -2.67 -13.22 -6.42
CA LEU A 5 -3.10 -12.35 -5.33
C LEU A 5 -1.99 -11.34 -5.01
N ILE A 6 -2.31 -10.06 -5.01
CA ILE A 6 -1.40 -8.99 -4.58
C ILE A 6 -2.08 -8.27 -3.41
N TYR A 7 -1.50 -8.39 -2.21
CA TYR A 7 -2.05 -7.84 -0.96
C TYR A 7 -3.55 -8.14 -0.74
N GLY A 8 -3.97 -9.37 -1.05
CA GLY A 8 -5.35 -9.81 -0.91
C GLY A 8 -6.28 -9.47 -2.10
N ILE A 9 -5.79 -8.80 -3.14
CA ILE A 9 -6.57 -8.53 -4.36
C ILE A 9 -6.37 -9.63 -5.40
N ASP A 10 -7.47 -10.22 -5.86
CA ASP A 10 -7.49 -11.07 -7.05
C ASP A 10 -7.36 -10.23 -8.32
N THR A 11 -6.19 -10.30 -8.96
CA THR A 11 -5.87 -9.55 -10.17
C THR A 11 -6.59 -10.01 -11.43
N THR A 12 -7.38 -11.09 -11.34
CA THR A 12 -8.23 -11.60 -12.44
C THR A 12 -9.64 -11.01 -12.43
N GLN A 13 -10.02 -10.30 -11.37
CA GLN A 13 -11.32 -9.64 -11.22
C GLN A 13 -11.21 -8.12 -11.47
N PRO A 14 -12.34 -7.43 -11.71
CA PRO A 14 -12.36 -5.96 -11.74
C PRO A 14 -11.81 -5.37 -10.44
N ILE A 15 -10.86 -4.44 -10.57
CA ILE A 15 -10.22 -3.75 -9.45
C ILE A 15 -10.78 -2.33 -9.35
N THR A 16 -11.05 -1.88 -8.13
CA THR A 16 -11.49 -0.51 -7.85
C THR A 16 -10.37 0.30 -7.16
N PRO A 17 -10.37 1.63 -7.27
CA PRO A 17 -9.37 2.45 -6.58
C PRO A 17 -9.35 2.25 -5.06
N ARG A 18 -10.52 2.03 -4.44
CA ARG A 18 -10.61 1.73 -3.00
C ARG A 18 -9.91 0.43 -2.63
N MET A 19 -10.03 -0.60 -3.48
CA MET A 19 -9.29 -1.85 -3.27
C MET A 19 -7.78 -1.59 -3.31
N VAL A 20 -7.29 -0.82 -4.30
CA VAL A 20 -5.85 -0.52 -4.39
C VAL A 20 -5.36 0.27 -3.19
N ARG A 21 -6.13 1.25 -2.69
CA ARG A 21 -5.82 1.94 -1.43
C ARG A 21 -5.71 0.96 -0.26
N ASP A 22 -6.65 0.03 -0.14
CA ASP A 22 -6.62 -0.97 0.94
C ASP A 22 -5.41 -1.92 0.79
N ALA A 23 -5.04 -2.27 -0.44
CA ALA A 23 -3.81 -3.02 -0.72
C ALA A 23 -2.54 -2.24 -0.37
N ILE A 24 -2.51 -0.90 -0.50
CA ILE A 24 -1.38 -0.09 -0.03
C ILE A 24 -1.25 -0.20 1.50
N ILE A 25 -2.36 -0.18 2.24
CA ILE A 25 -2.35 -0.34 3.70
C ILE A 25 -1.85 -1.75 4.08
N GLU A 26 -2.35 -2.78 3.40
CA GLU A 26 -1.93 -4.16 3.64
C GLU A 26 -0.45 -4.39 3.26
N CYS A 27 0.04 -3.73 2.22
CA CYS A 27 1.46 -3.70 1.88
C CYS A 27 2.31 -3.15 3.05
N PHE A 28 1.89 -2.05 3.67
CA PHE A 28 2.57 -1.50 4.84
C PHE A 28 2.53 -2.46 6.02
N HIS A 29 1.38 -3.09 6.26
CA HIS A 29 1.21 -4.07 7.32
C HIS A 29 2.17 -5.24 7.15
N GLN A 30 2.20 -5.87 5.98
CA GLN A 30 3.09 -7.00 5.68
C GLN A 30 4.57 -6.61 5.79
N ALA A 31 4.95 -5.45 5.25
CA ALA A 31 6.31 -4.97 5.35
C ALA A 31 6.70 -4.69 6.82
N HIS A 32 5.77 -4.20 7.66
CA HIS A 32 6.05 -3.97 9.08
C HIS A 32 6.11 -5.28 9.88
N ASP A 33 5.25 -6.25 9.60
CA ASP A 33 5.27 -7.57 10.24
C ASP A 33 6.57 -8.35 9.93
N GLU A 34 7.09 -8.27 8.70
CA GLU A 34 8.37 -8.88 8.32
C GLU A 34 9.54 -8.37 9.17
N GLU A 35 9.53 -7.10 9.54
CA GLU A 35 10.56 -6.47 10.38
C GLU A 35 10.32 -6.70 11.88
N LEU A 36 9.05 -6.79 12.28
CA LEU A 36 8.64 -6.94 13.68
C LEU A 36 8.58 -8.39 14.16
N ARG A 37 8.97 -9.40 13.37
CA ARG A 37 8.87 -10.84 13.71
C ARG A 37 9.35 -11.25 15.12
N ASN A 38 10.08 -10.40 15.84
CA ASN A 38 10.56 -10.61 17.21
C ASN A 38 9.91 -9.71 18.28
N ARG A 39 8.84 -8.97 17.97
CA ARG A 39 8.14 -8.07 18.89
C ARG A 39 6.65 -8.40 18.92
N THR A 40 6.10 -8.59 20.11
CA THR A 40 4.65 -8.70 20.34
C THR A 40 4.03 -7.31 20.18
N VAL A 41 3.75 -6.93 18.94
CA VAL A 41 2.89 -5.78 18.64
C VAL A 41 1.46 -6.29 18.46
N ASP A 42 0.51 -5.61 19.07
CA ASP A 42 -0.91 -5.89 18.88
C ASP A 42 -1.28 -5.64 17.40
N GLU A 43 -1.86 -6.65 16.74
CA GLU A 43 -2.18 -6.59 15.30
C GLU A 43 -3.12 -5.41 14.97
N GLN A 44 -4.09 -5.13 15.84
CA GLN A 44 -5.03 -4.05 15.62
C GLN A 44 -4.33 -2.68 15.71
N VAL A 45 -3.39 -2.53 16.64
CA VAL A 45 -2.56 -1.33 16.75
C VAL A 45 -1.69 -1.18 15.50
N ASN A 46 -1.06 -2.26 15.01
CA ASN A 46 -0.24 -2.22 13.81
C ASN A 46 -1.04 -1.80 12.56
N ARG A 47 -2.19 -2.44 12.33
CA ARG A 47 -3.09 -2.10 11.21
C ARG A 47 -3.54 -0.64 11.27
N SER A 48 -3.92 -0.16 12.44
CA SER A 48 -4.36 1.23 12.64
C SER A 48 -3.22 2.22 12.37
N PHE A 49 -1.99 1.89 12.78
CA PHE A 49 -0.80 2.69 12.50
C PHE A 49 -0.48 2.75 11.01
N CYS A 50 -0.49 1.60 10.32
CA CYS A 50 -0.27 1.53 8.87
C CYS A 50 -1.33 2.32 8.10
N ALA A 51 -2.60 2.20 8.47
CA ALA A 51 -3.69 2.97 7.86
C ALA A 51 -3.49 4.48 8.06
N ALA A 52 -3.08 4.91 9.25
CA ALA A 52 -2.82 6.32 9.55
C ALA A 52 -1.67 6.91 8.72
N ILE A 53 -0.61 6.15 8.45
CA ILE A 53 0.48 6.58 7.56
C ILE A 53 -0.03 6.80 6.14
N VAL A 54 -0.82 5.86 5.61
CA VAL A 54 -1.36 5.97 4.25
C VAL A 54 -2.34 7.14 4.17
N GLU A 55 -3.26 7.28 5.13
CA GLU A 55 -4.19 8.41 5.19
C GLU A 55 -3.46 9.76 5.28
N LYS A 56 -2.37 9.83 6.04
CA LYS A 56 -1.51 11.02 6.10
C LYS A 56 -0.92 11.37 4.73
N ALA A 57 -0.46 10.39 3.96
CA ALA A 57 0.06 10.62 2.61
C ALA A 57 -1.02 11.17 1.66
N PHE A 58 -2.24 10.64 1.72
CA PHE A 58 -3.38 11.22 0.99
C PHE A 58 -3.61 12.69 1.36
N LEU A 59 -3.64 12.98 2.66
CA LEU A 59 -3.83 14.35 3.15
C LEU A 59 -2.71 15.30 2.68
N ASP A 60 -1.46 14.86 2.71
CA ASP A 60 -0.30 15.68 2.35
C ASP A 60 -0.25 16.10 0.89
N ILE A 61 -0.84 15.29 0.00
CA ILE A 61 -0.97 15.63 -1.41
C ILE A 61 -2.33 16.28 -1.74
N GLY A 62 -3.21 16.43 -0.76
CA GLY A 62 -4.56 16.98 -0.93
C GLY A 62 -5.54 16.04 -1.67
N ALA A 63 -5.36 14.73 -1.56
CA ALA A 63 -6.21 13.72 -2.18
C ALA A 63 -7.29 13.17 -1.23
N ASP A 64 -8.38 12.63 -1.78
CA ASP A 64 -9.45 12.00 -1.01
C ASP A 64 -9.14 10.53 -0.71
N PHE A 65 -8.89 10.21 0.55
CA PHE A 65 -8.66 8.84 1.01
C PHE A 65 -9.88 7.92 0.84
N GLN A 66 -11.10 8.46 0.94
CA GLN A 66 -12.34 7.67 0.83
C GLN A 66 -12.70 7.37 -0.63
N ASN A 67 -12.41 8.31 -1.53
CA ASN A 67 -12.71 8.23 -2.97
C ASN A 67 -11.46 8.51 -3.82
N PRO A 68 -10.42 7.66 -3.72
CA PRO A 68 -9.17 7.91 -4.42
C PRO A 68 -9.35 7.72 -5.93
N THR A 69 -8.65 8.54 -6.71
CA THR A 69 -8.49 8.33 -8.16
C THR A 69 -7.22 7.55 -8.47
N LYS A 70 -7.07 7.10 -9.73
CA LYS A 70 -5.83 6.47 -10.21
C LYS A 70 -4.62 7.40 -10.06
N GLU A 71 -4.80 8.68 -10.35
CA GLU A 71 -3.75 9.70 -10.20
C GLU A 71 -3.38 9.89 -8.73
N ASP A 72 -4.37 9.95 -7.83
CA ASP A 72 -4.11 10.05 -6.39
C ASP A 72 -3.26 8.88 -5.91
N LEU A 73 -3.63 7.65 -6.30
CA LEU A 73 -2.90 6.45 -5.91
C LEU A 73 -1.45 6.48 -6.40
N LEU A 74 -1.18 6.93 -7.64
CA LEU A 74 0.18 7.08 -8.17
C LEU A 74 1.01 8.06 -7.34
N ARG A 75 0.45 9.23 -7.03
CA ARG A 75 1.16 10.25 -6.24
C ARG A 75 1.38 9.79 -4.79
N VAL A 76 0.41 9.08 -4.20
CA VAL A 76 0.53 8.51 -2.85
C VAL A 76 1.67 7.50 -2.79
N ILE A 77 1.75 6.55 -3.74
CA ILE A 77 2.82 5.54 -3.69
C ILE A 77 4.20 6.17 -3.90
N GLU A 78 4.31 7.24 -4.67
CA GLU A 78 5.56 7.98 -4.86
C GLU A 78 5.98 8.70 -3.58
N GLN A 79 5.04 9.35 -2.88
CA GLN A 79 5.34 9.96 -1.59
C GLN A 79 5.73 8.92 -0.53
N LEU A 80 5.00 7.80 -0.47
CA LEU A 80 5.28 6.71 0.46
C LEU A 80 6.64 6.05 0.16
N ALA A 81 7.06 5.97 -1.09
CA ALA A 81 8.39 5.50 -1.48
C ALA A 81 9.50 6.40 -0.89
N VAL A 82 9.37 7.72 -1.06
CA VAL A 82 10.33 8.70 -0.54
C VAL A 82 10.41 8.65 0.98
N PHE A 83 9.29 8.44 1.66
CA PHE A 83 9.25 8.27 3.10
C PHE A 83 9.90 6.95 3.56
N THR A 84 9.54 5.83 2.94
CA THR A 84 9.94 4.48 3.41
C THR A 84 11.41 4.16 3.16
N ILE A 85 12.02 4.68 2.10
CA ILE A 85 13.45 4.43 1.77
C ILE A 85 14.40 4.96 2.86
N GLN A 86 13.95 5.88 3.72
CA GLN A 86 14.74 6.39 4.85
C GLN A 86 14.91 5.35 5.97
N PHE A 87 14.04 4.34 6.01
CA PHE A 87 13.95 3.35 7.09
C PHE A 87 14.17 1.92 6.62
N ARG A 88 14.04 1.66 5.31
CA ARG A 88 13.98 0.31 4.73
C ARG A 88 14.97 0.16 3.58
N ASP A 89 15.28 -1.09 3.26
CA ASP A 89 16.11 -1.43 2.10
C ASP A 89 15.41 -0.96 0.80
N PRO A 90 16.07 -0.17 -0.06
CA PRO A 90 15.51 0.30 -1.32
C PRO A 90 14.98 -0.83 -2.21
N LEU A 91 15.63 -2.00 -2.25
CA LEU A 91 15.20 -3.13 -3.08
C LEU A 91 13.88 -3.72 -2.60
N ILE A 92 13.64 -3.70 -1.28
CA ILE A 92 12.36 -4.13 -0.69
C ILE A 92 11.28 -3.11 -1.10
N VAL A 93 11.56 -1.82 -0.92
CA VAL A 93 10.64 -0.73 -1.27
C VAL A 93 10.25 -0.78 -2.76
N ASP A 94 11.23 -0.93 -3.65
CA ASP A 94 11.01 -1.01 -5.10
C ASP A 94 10.12 -2.19 -5.50
N ARG A 95 10.31 -3.36 -4.89
CA ARG A 95 9.47 -4.53 -5.13
C ARG A 95 8.00 -4.26 -4.77
N HIS A 96 7.76 -3.73 -3.56
CA HIS A 96 6.41 -3.42 -3.10
C HIS A 96 5.74 -2.35 -3.98
N ILE A 97 6.48 -1.32 -4.41
CA ILE A 97 5.99 -0.30 -5.35
C ILE A 97 5.61 -0.94 -6.69
N ALA A 98 6.45 -1.84 -7.23
CA ALA A 98 6.17 -2.50 -8.50
C ALA A 98 4.90 -3.36 -8.44
N GLU A 99 4.63 -4.03 -7.32
CA GLU A 99 3.41 -4.81 -7.10
C GLU A 99 2.16 -3.92 -7.01
N ILE A 100 2.23 -2.80 -6.27
CA ILE A 100 1.12 -1.84 -6.23
C ILE A 100 0.89 -1.18 -7.60
N ARG A 101 1.95 -0.84 -8.34
CA ARG A 101 1.81 -0.28 -9.70
C ARG A 101 1.05 -1.22 -10.63
N GLN A 102 1.27 -2.53 -10.54
CA GLN A 102 0.47 -3.51 -11.31
C GLN A 102 -1.02 -3.44 -11.02
N LEU A 103 -1.41 -3.14 -9.77
CA LEU A 103 -2.81 -2.95 -9.38
C LEU A 103 -3.38 -1.63 -9.91
N ILE A 104 -2.60 -0.55 -9.83
CA ILE A 104 -2.98 0.77 -10.36
C ILE A 104 -3.17 0.71 -11.89
N ASP A 105 -2.28 0.03 -12.61
CA ASP A 105 -2.34 -0.07 -14.07
C ASP A 105 -3.60 -0.78 -14.57
N LYS A 106 -4.23 -1.61 -13.74
CA LYS A 106 -5.50 -2.30 -14.01
C LYS A 106 -6.74 -1.43 -13.75
N LEU A 107 -6.59 -0.25 -13.16
CA LEU A 107 -7.69 0.70 -13.00
C LEU A 107 -8.06 1.32 -14.36
N PRO A 108 -9.37 1.57 -14.60
CA PRO A 108 -9.86 2.20 -15.83
C PRO A 108 -9.25 3.58 -16.09
#